data_AF-A0A6G4WRP0-F1
#
_entry.id   AF-A0A6G4WRP0-F1
#
_cell.length_a   1.000
_cell.length_b   1.000
_cell.length_c   1.000
_cell.angle_alpha   90.00
_cell.angle_beta   90.00
_cell.angle_gamma   90.00
#
_symmetry.space_group_name_H-M   'P 1'
#
loop_
_entity.id
_entity.type
_entity.pdbx_description
1 polymer ?
#
loop_
_entity_poly.entity_id
_entity_poly.type
_entity_poly.pdbx_seq_one_letter_code
_entity_poly.pdbx_strand_id
1 'polypeptide(L)'
;MTDTTATTAAPAEATSPAESNPATSEATPPSGTAPDPAAETPPTEQHEPADTEQDDADDSGTDELARWKHRARDWERRAKRNNDLAARYPDLEARARSLEEQYEEALGARTRAEADLWRERAARAHGVPEEFFEFLTGSSEAEVMERAERIASKLTGPRRPLPD
;
A
#
# COMPACT_ATOMS: atom_id res chain seq x y z
N MET A 1 -55.64 -17.37 2.38
CA MET A 1 -56.23 -18.54 3.07
C MET A 1 -55.48 -19.75 2.53
N THR A 2 -54.72 -20.56 3.27
CA THR A 2 -54.50 -20.69 4.72
C THR A 2 -53.40 -21.77 4.90
N ASP A 3 -52.52 -21.56 5.89
CA ASP A 3 -51.77 -22.55 6.71
C ASP A 3 -50.72 -23.47 6.05
N THR A 4 -49.42 -23.53 6.42
CA THR A 4 -48.67 -23.52 7.72
C THR A 4 -49.01 -24.64 8.70
N THR A 5 -48.10 -25.62 8.84
CA THR A 5 -47.58 -26.29 10.08
C THR A 5 -46.55 -27.36 9.64
N ALA A 6 -45.24 -27.32 9.91
CA ALA A 6 -44.48 -27.39 11.17
C ALA A 6 -44.49 -28.78 11.87
N THR A 7 -43.32 -29.12 12.46
CA THR A 7 -43.13 -30.02 13.62
C THR A 7 -43.06 -31.54 13.32
N THR A 8 -42.28 -32.40 13.98
CA THR A 8 -41.17 -32.34 14.96
C THR A 8 -40.73 -33.79 15.24
N ALA A 9 -39.68 -33.94 16.05
CA ALA A 9 -39.28 -35.11 16.86
C ALA A 9 -38.13 -35.99 16.35
N ALA A 10 -36.94 -35.67 16.88
CA ALA A 10 -35.95 -36.64 17.35
C ALA A 10 -36.47 -37.43 18.58
N PRO A 11 -35.82 -38.56 18.92
CA PRO A 11 -34.93 -38.61 20.10
C PRO A 11 -33.59 -39.35 19.78
N ALA A 12 -32.41 -38.91 20.24
CA ALA A 12 -31.75 -39.15 21.55
C ALA A 12 -31.72 -40.66 21.92
N GLU A 13 -30.60 -41.35 22.13
CA GLU A 13 -29.56 -41.23 23.18
C GLU A 13 -28.33 -42.09 22.77
N ALA A 14 -27.10 -41.57 22.85
CA ALA A 14 -26.13 -41.69 23.96
C ALA A 14 -25.32 -42.99 24.01
N THR A 15 -24.00 -42.89 23.89
CA THR A 15 -23.06 -43.39 24.91
C THR A 15 -21.64 -42.87 24.63
N SER A 16 -21.18 -42.04 25.57
CA SER A 16 -19.78 -41.70 25.82
C SER A 16 -19.15 -42.81 26.68
N PRO A 17 -17.82 -42.91 26.73
CA PRO A 17 -17.21 -42.75 28.05
C PRO A 17 -16.05 -41.74 28.03
N ALA A 18 -16.23 -40.69 28.84
CA ALA A 18 -15.41 -40.34 30.02
C ALA A 18 -13.99 -40.93 30.10
N GLU A 19 -12.98 -40.30 30.68
CA GLU A 19 -12.73 -38.99 31.28
C GLU A 19 -11.35 -39.17 31.93
N SER A 20 -10.41 -38.26 31.73
CA SER A 20 -9.25 -38.08 32.61
C SER A 20 -8.59 -36.75 32.32
N ASN A 21 -9.16 -35.69 32.91
CA ASN A 21 -8.40 -34.51 33.30
C ASN A 21 -7.61 -34.85 34.58
N PRO A 22 -6.48 -34.17 34.83
CA PRO A 22 -6.57 -33.18 35.90
C PRO A 22 -5.83 -31.85 35.64
N ALA A 23 -6.41 -30.83 36.29
CA ALA A 23 -5.77 -29.62 36.83
C ALA A 23 -5.40 -28.48 35.86
N THR A 24 -6.36 -27.55 35.74
CA THR A 24 -6.23 -26.13 36.09
C THR A 24 -4.84 -25.50 35.97
N SER A 25 -4.67 -24.68 34.92
CA SER A 25 -3.98 -23.41 35.03
C SER A 25 -4.71 -22.39 34.15
N GLU A 26 -5.31 -21.45 34.86
CA GLU A 26 -5.88 -20.21 34.41
C GLU A 26 -4.82 -19.43 33.61
N ALA A 27 -4.99 -19.38 32.29
CA ALA A 27 -4.18 -18.55 31.41
C ALA A 27 -5.12 -17.76 30.50
N THR A 28 -5.31 -16.52 30.93
CA THR A 28 -5.94 -15.39 30.25
C THR A 28 -5.61 -15.38 28.75
N PRO A 29 -6.58 -15.20 27.83
CA PRO A 29 -6.23 -14.94 26.44
C PRO A 29 -5.44 -13.63 26.37
N PRO A 30 -4.33 -13.55 25.63
CA PRO A 30 -3.68 -12.27 25.40
C PRO A 30 -4.67 -11.38 24.64
N SER A 31 -5.13 -10.35 25.33
CA SER A 31 -5.71 -9.15 24.73
C SER A 31 -4.58 -8.49 23.93
N GLY A 32 -4.34 -9.03 22.73
CA GLY A 32 -3.42 -8.50 21.75
C GLY A 32 -4.14 -7.38 21.03
N THR A 33 -4.02 -6.19 21.61
CA THR A 33 -4.26 -4.87 21.05
C THR A 33 -4.11 -4.88 19.54
N ALA A 34 -5.25 -5.00 18.84
CA ALA A 34 -5.35 -4.50 17.49
C ALA A 34 -4.97 -3.02 17.53
N PRO A 35 -4.15 -2.50 16.59
CA PRO A 35 -4.02 -1.06 16.46
C PRO A 35 -5.41 -0.53 16.17
N ASP A 36 -5.94 0.20 17.15
CA ASP A 36 -7.06 1.09 17.02
C ASP A 36 -6.89 1.83 15.68
N PRO A 37 -7.80 1.69 14.70
CA PRO A 37 -7.86 2.67 13.64
C PRO A 37 -8.30 3.93 14.35
N ALA A 38 -7.32 4.68 14.86
CA ALA A 38 -7.49 6.10 15.11
C ALA A 38 -8.01 6.65 13.79
N ALA A 39 -9.33 6.73 13.72
CA ALA A 39 -10.05 7.50 12.75
C ALA A 39 -9.49 8.90 12.95
N GLU A 40 -8.45 9.23 12.16
CA GLU A 40 -8.13 10.60 11.82
C GLU A 40 -9.43 11.14 11.26
N THR A 41 -10.18 11.76 12.16
CA THR A 41 -11.31 12.57 11.82
C THR A 41 -10.71 13.59 10.86
N PRO A 42 -11.13 13.63 9.58
CA PRO A 42 -10.62 14.64 8.68
C PRO A 42 -10.85 15.97 9.39
N PRO A 43 -9.85 16.87 9.44
CA PRO A 43 -10.08 18.20 9.97
C PRO A 43 -11.29 18.72 9.21
N THR A 44 -12.36 18.99 9.94
CA THR A 44 -13.57 19.59 9.38
C THR A 44 -13.08 20.81 8.63
N GLU A 45 -13.10 20.75 7.31
CA GLU A 45 -12.96 21.90 6.43
C GLU A 45 -14.15 22.78 6.75
N GLN A 46 -14.01 23.59 7.81
CA GLN A 46 -14.73 24.83 7.92
C GLN A 46 -14.24 25.65 6.74
N HIS A 47 -14.92 25.48 5.61
CA HIS A 47 -15.08 26.52 4.62
C HIS A 47 -15.57 27.75 5.39
N GLU A 48 -14.63 28.59 5.85
CA GLU A 48 -14.93 29.98 6.11
C GLU A 48 -15.48 30.52 4.79
N PRO A 49 -16.68 31.13 4.77
CA PRO A 49 -17.13 31.81 3.58
C PRO A 49 -16.03 32.81 3.20
N ALA A 50 -15.67 32.85 1.92
CA ALA A 50 -14.91 33.95 1.38
C ALA A 50 -15.69 35.22 1.72
N ASP A 51 -15.21 35.98 2.71
CA ASP A 51 -15.78 37.26 3.10
C ASP A 51 -15.66 38.17 1.88
N THR A 52 -16.75 38.25 1.11
CA THR A 52 -17.02 39.36 0.22
C THR A 52 -16.86 40.63 1.05
N GLU A 53 -15.90 41.46 0.65
CA GLU A 53 -15.68 42.80 1.19
C GLU A 53 -16.96 43.61 1.01
N GLN A 54 -17.86 43.56 2.00
CA GLN A 54 -19.01 44.44 2.07
C GLN A 54 -18.60 45.65 2.89
N ASP A 55 -18.11 46.64 2.16
CA ASP A 55 -17.83 48.00 2.58
C ASP A 55 -19.16 48.70 2.89
N ASP A 56 -19.73 48.46 4.07
CA ASP A 56 -20.87 49.22 4.58
C ASP A 56 -20.37 50.19 5.66
N ALA A 57 -20.20 51.44 5.20
CA ALA A 57 -20.03 52.62 6.01
C ALA A 57 -21.23 52.86 6.94
N ASP A 58 -20.96 53.60 8.02
CA ASP A 58 -21.89 54.06 9.07
C ASP A 58 -22.33 53.03 10.12
N ASP A 59 -21.50 52.87 11.17
CA ASP A 59 -22.04 52.73 12.53
C ASP A 59 -21.05 53.23 13.57
N SER A 60 -21.60 53.80 14.64
CA SER A 60 -20.91 54.45 15.77
C SER A 60 -19.55 53.82 16.15
N GLY A 61 -18.54 54.67 16.44
CA GLY A 61 -17.13 54.26 16.61
C GLY A 61 -16.84 53.18 17.68
N THR A 62 -17.81 52.81 18.51
CA THR A 62 -17.74 51.65 19.41
C THR A 62 -17.93 50.30 18.71
N ASP A 63 -18.82 50.22 17.71
CA ASP A 63 -19.07 48.98 16.94
C ASP A 63 -17.99 48.72 15.89
N GLU A 64 -17.37 49.78 15.37
CA GLU A 64 -16.20 49.65 14.52
C GLU A 64 -15.00 49.05 15.29
N LEU A 65 -14.73 49.51 16.51
CA LEU A 65 -13.67 48.97 17.37
C LEU A 65 -13.89 47.49 17.68
N ALA A 66 -15.14 47.08 17.92
CA ALA A 66 -15.50 45.68 18.17
C ALA A 66 -15.25 44.81 16.92
N ARG A 67 -15.65 45.29 15.74
CA ARG A 67 -15.39 44.63 14.44
C ARG A 67 -13.90 44.50 14.14
N TRP A 68 -13.11 45.55 14.36
CA TRP A 68 -11.65 45.50 14.20
C TRP A 68 -10.98 44.53 15.18
N LYS A 69 -11.42 44.48 16.45
CA LYS A 69 -10.92 43.51 17.43
C LYS A 69 -11.28 42.08 17.08
N HIS A 70 -12.44 41.84 16.46
CA HIS A 70 -12.82 40.50 15.98
C HIS A 70 -11.93 40.08 14.81
N ARG A 71 -11.85 40.93 13.77
CA ARG A 71 -10.98 40.70 12.61
C ARG A 71 -9.53 40.46 13.03
N ALA A 72 -8.98 41.26 13.94
CA ALA A 72 -7.61 41.08 14.43
C ALA A 72 -7.38 39.70 15.06
N ARG A 73 -8.35 39.18 15.81
CA ARG A 73 -8.28 37.82 16.37
C ARG A 73 -8.41 36.74 15.29
N ASP A 74 -9.20 36.96 14.25
CA ASP A 74 -9.25 36.04 13.11
C ASP A 74 -7.93 36.00 12.35
N TRP A 75 -7.33 37.16 12.08
CA TRP A 75 -6.00 37.24 11.47
C TRP A 75 -4.94 36.54 12.33
N GLU A 76 -4.97 36.73 13.65
CA GLU A 76 -4.08 36.03 14.57
C GLU A 76 -4.29 34.51 14.52
N ARG A 77 -5.54 34.04 14.53
CA ARG A 77 -5.87 32.61 14.38
C ARG A 77 -5.37 32.05 13.06
N ARG A 78 -5.60 32.76 11.94
CA ARG A 78 -5.17 32.34 10.60
C ARG A 78 -3.64 32.33 10.49
N ALA A 79 -2.96 33.34 11.03
CA ALA A 79 -1.51 33.41 11.05
C ALA A 79 -0.91 32.23 11.83
N LYS A 80 -1.49 31.88 12.99
CA LYS A 80 -1.05 30.72 13.78
C LYS A 80 -1.23 29.41 13.01
N ARG A 81 -2.41 29.18 12.42
CA ARG A 81 -2.65 27.98 11.59
C ARG A 81 -1.70 27.90 10.40
N ASN A 82 -1.45 29.02 9.73
CA ASN A 82 -0.52 29.07 8.60
C ASN A 82 0.91 28.75 9.06
N ASN A 83 1.34 29.29 10.20
CA ASN A 83 2.64 28.96 10.78
C ASN A 83 2.77 27.46 11.11
N ASP A 84 1.75 26.87 11.75
CA ASP A 84 1.74 25.43 12.07
C ASP A 84 1.80 24.56 10.80
N LEU A 85 1.11 24.96 9.74
CA LEU A 85 1.15 24.27 8.45
C LEU A 85 2.50 24.43 7.75
N ALA A 86 3.06 25.64 7.74
CA ALA A 86 4.37 25.92 7.18
C ALA A 86 5.48 25.16 7.92
N ALA A 87 5.34 24.94 9.23
CA ALA A 87 6.26 24.11 10.01
C ALA A 87 6.18 22.63 9.64
N ARG A 88 5.00 22.11 9.28
CA ARG A 88 4.80 20.71 8.88
C ARG A 88 5.12 20.43 7.42
N TYR A 89 5.09 21.45 6.57
CA TYR A 89 5.27 21.29 5.13
C TYR A 89 6.62 20.65 4.74
N PRO A 90 7.77 21.03 5.33
CA PRO A 90 9.05 20.38 5.04
C PRO A 90 9.07 18.89 5.40
N ASP A 91 8.43 18.50 6.50
CA ASP A 91 8.35 17.10 6.92
C ASP A 91 7.51 16.27 5.96
N LEU A 92 6.42 16.83 5.45
CA LEU A 92 5.58 16.19 4.44
C LEU A 92 6.32 16.04 3.10
N GLU A 93 7.04 17.08 2.66
CA GLU A 93 7.87 16.98 1.45
C GLU A 93 8.98 15.94 1.61
N ALA A 94 9.66 15.91 2.76
CA ALA A 94 10.71 14.94 3.03
C ALA A 94 10.17 13.51 3.01
N ARG A 95 9.00 13.28 3.61
CA ARG A 95 8.32 11.98 3.55
C ARG A 95 7.93 11.59 2.14
N ALA A 96 7.37 12.53 1.36
CA ALA A 96 6.99 12.28 -0.03
C ALA A 96 8.21 11.87 -0.88
N ARG A 97 9.32 12.62 -0.79
CA ARG A 97 10.58 12.27 -1.48
C ARG A 97 11.09 10.90 -1.05
N SER A 98 11.09 10.61 0.25
CA SER A 98 11.57 9.32 0.76
C SER A 98 10.72 8.12 0.29
N LEU A 99 9.41 8.32 0.11
CA LEU A 99 8.50 7.29 -0.41
C LEU A 99 8.68 7.09 -1.90
N GLU A 100 8.92 8.18 -2.65
CA GLU A 100 9.23 8.13 -4.08
C GLU A 100 10.53 7.36 -4.33
N GLU A 101 11.60 7.67 -3.58
CA GLU A 101 12.88 6.94 -3.66
C GLU A 101 12.72 5.45 -3.34
N GLN A 102 11.98 5.10 -2.29
CA GLN A 102 11.69 3.70 -1.93
C GLN A 102 10.88 2.99 -3.01
N TYR A 103 9.93 3.68 -3.64
CA TYR A 103 9.13 3.11 -4.72
C TYR A 103 9.97 2.85 -5.97
N GLU A 104 10.82 3.79 -6.36
CA GLU A 104 11.75 3.62 -7.49
C GLU A 104 12.74 2.49 -7.24
N GLU A 105 13.29 2.39 -6.03
CA GLU A 105 14.19 1.29 -5.66
C GLU A 105 13.46 -0.06 -5.70
N ALA A 106 12.26 -0.14 -5.13
CA ALA A 106 11.46 -1.36 -5.15
C ALA A 106 11.08 -1.79 -6.58
N LEU A 107 10.72 -0.83 -7.44
CA LEU A 107 10.42 -1.09 -8.85
C LEU A 107 11.68 -1.55 -9.61
N GLY A 108 12.82 -0.91 -9.35
CA GLY A 108 14.11 -1.31 -9.91
C GLY A 108 14.54 -2.72 -9.47
N ALA A 109 14.39 -3.05 -8.18
CA ALA A 109 14.69 -4.37 -7.65
C ALA A 109 13.76 -5.44 -8.24
N ARG A 110 12.46 -5.15 -8.32
CA ARG A 110 11.47 -6.06 -8.91
C ARG A 110 11.76 -6.34 -10.38
N THR A 111 12.02 -5.31 -11.18
CA THR A 111 12.28 -5.48 -12.63
C THR A 111 13.56 -6.26 -12.90
N ARG A 112 14.62 -6.05 -12.10
CA ARG A 112 15.86 -6.85 -12.17
C ARG A 112 15.59 -8.32 -11.83
N ALA A 113 14.87 -8.58 -10.73
CA ALA A 113 14.52 -9.94 -10.32
C ALA A 113 13.65 -10.66 -11.37
N GLU A 114 12.69 -9.96 -11.98
CA GLU A 114 11.88 -10.51 -13.08
C GLU A 114 12.75 -10.87 -14.30
N ALA A 115 13.69 -10.00 -14.68
CA ALA A 115 14.62 -10.26 -15.78
C ALA A 115 15.57 -11.42 -15.50
N ASP A 116 16.03 -11.58 -14.25
CA ASP A 116 16.87 -12.72 -13.83
C ASP A 116 16.09 -14.04 -13.91
N LEU A 117 14.84 -14.05 -13.43
CA LEU A 117 13.97 -15.21 -13.53
C LEU A 117 13.70 -15.63 -14.97
N TRP A 118 13.51 -14.68 -15.89
CA TRP A 118 13.36 -14.99 -17.32
C TRP A 118 14.63 -15.60 -17.91
N ARG A 119 15.80 -15.06 -17.56
CA ARG A 119 17.10 -15.57 -18.00
C ARG A 119 17.34 -17.00 -17.53
N GLU A 120 17.10 -17.27 -16.25
CA GLU A 120 17.24 -18.61 -15.67
C GLU A 120 16.27 -19.61 -16.32
N ARG A 121 15.00 -19.20 -16.52
CA ARG A 121 13.98 -20.05 -17.14
C ARG A 121 14.37 -20.38 -18.59
N ALA A 122 14.78 -19.39 -19.36
CA ALA A 122 15.18 -19.58 -20.75
C ALA A 122 16.44 -20.43 -20.89
N ALA A 123 17.44 -20.18 -20.03
CA ALA A 123 18.65 -20.98 -20.02
C ALA A 123 18.38 -22.46 -19.66
N ARG A 124 17.56 -22.71 -18.63
CA ARG A 124 17.17 -24.07 -18.23
C ARG A 124 16.36 -24.77 -19.33
N ALA A 125 15.47 -24.05 -20.00
CA ALA A 125 14.63 -24.60 -21.06
C ALA A 125 15.45 -25.04 -22.29
N HIS A 126 16.48 -24.26 -22.66
CA HIS A 126 17.27 -24.49 -23.88
C HIS A 126 18.67 -25.08 -23.62
N GLY A 127 19.00 -25.39 -22.37
CA GLY A 127 20.30 -25.97 -21.99
C GLY A 127 21.47 -25.03 -22.24
N VAL A 128 21.26 -23.72 -22.11
CA VAL A 128 22.32 -22.71 -22.31
C VAL A 128 23.29 -22.75 -21.13
N PRO A 129 24.61 -22.91 -21.35
CA PRO A 129 25.59 -22.85 -20.28
C PRO A 129 25.65 -21.48 -19.59
N GLU A 130 26.06 -21.48 -18.31
CA GLU A 130 26.07 -20.28 -17.45
C GLU A 130 26.96 -19.16 -17.98
N GLU A 131 28.04 -19.50 -18.68
CA GLU A 131 28.93 -18.57 -19.38
C GLU A 131 28.22 -17.71 -20.45
N PHE A 132 27.02 -18.12 -20.90
CA PHE A 132 26.23 -17.38 -21.87
C PHE A 132 25.03 -16.62 -21.28
N PHE A 133 24.82 -16.64 -19.96
CA PHE A 133 23.69 -15.96 -19.32
C PHE A 133 23.73 -14.44 -19.53
N GLU A 134 24.93 -13.86 -19.63
CA GLU A 134 25.12 -12.45 -19.93
C GLU A 134 24.53 -12.04 -21.29
N PHE A 135 24.46 -12.96 -22.27
CA PHE A 135 23.92 -12.70 -23.60
C PHE A 135 22.41 -12.87 -23.71
N LEU A 136 21.74 -13.34 -22.65
CA LEU A 136 20.29 -13.52 -22.56
C LEU A 136 19.59 -12.21 -22.18
N THR A 137 19.82 -11.17 -22.98
CA THR A 137 19.22 -9.84 -22.77
C THR A 137 17.86 -9.75 -23.45
N GLY A 138 16.89 -9.10 -22.80
CA GLY A 138 15.58 -8.80 -23.40
C GLY A 138 14.73 -7.92 -22.48
N SER A 139 13.73 -7.28 -23.07
CA SER A 139 12.73 -6.46 -22.35
C SER A 139 11.48 -7.26 -21.97
N SER A 140 11.33 -8.47 -22.52
CA SER A 140 10.23 -9.39 -22.23
C SER A 140 10.71 -10.84 -22.17
N GLU A 141 9.94 -11.69 -21.50
CA GLU A 141 10.22 -13.13 -21.41
C GLU A 141 10.36 -13.78 -22.80
N ALA A 142 9.50 -13.40 -23.76
CA ALA A 142 9.51 -13.95 -25.11
C ALA A 142 10.83 -13.65 -25.85
N GLU A 143 11.35 -12.42 -25.72
CA GLU A 143 12.63 -12.04 -26.34
C GLU A 143 13.81 -12.82 -25.73
N VAL A 144 13.81 -13.02 -24.41
CA VAL A 144 14.85 -13.78 -23.70
C VAL A 144 14.81 -15.25 -24.12
N MET A 145 13.62 -15.83 -24.26
CA MET A 145 13.41 -17.19 -24.75
C MET A 145 13.90 -17.38 -26.19
N GLU A 146 13.49 -16.51 -27.12
CA GLU A 146 13.94 -16.58 -28.52
C GLU A 146 15.47 -16.47 -28.62
N ARG A 147 16.07 -15.62 -27.78
CA ARG A 147 17.52 -15.45 -27.74
C ARG A 147 18.24 -16.68 -27.18
N ALA A 148 17.69 -17.31 -26.14
CA ALA A 148 18.20 -18.57 -25.62
C ALA A 148 18.15 -19.68 -26.67
N GLU A 149 17.04 -19.80 -27.40
CA GLU A 149 16.90 -20.75 -28.50
C GLU A 149 17.96 -20.51 -29.59
N ARG A 150 18.19 -19.25 -29.95
CA ARG A 150 19.20 -18.87 -30.96
C ARG A 150 20.62 -19.21 -30.52
N ILE A 151 20.94 -19.03 -29.24
CA ILE A 151 22.25 -19.38 -28.67
C ILE A 151 22.41 -20.90 -28.63
N ALA A 152 21.41 -21.62 -28.12
CA ALA A 152 21.40 -23.08 -28.09
C ALA A 152 21.58 -23.67 -29.50
N SER A 153 20.84 -23.16 -30.49
CA SER A 153 20.95 -23.61 -31.89
C SER A 153 22.36 -23.46 -32.47
N LYS A 154 23.11 -22.42 -32.05
CA LYS A 154 24.50 -22.21 -32.49
C LYS A 154 25.49 -23.11 -31.76
N LEU A 155 25.24 -23.44 -30.50
CA LEU A 155 26.05 -24.37 -29.72
C LEU A 155 25.93 -25.81 -30.24
N THR A 156 24.73 -26.21 -30.64
CA THR A 156 24.44 -27.57 -31.14
C THR A 156 24.57 -27.71 -32.67
N GLY A 157 24.87 -26.62 -33.38
CA GLY A 157 24.99 -26.61 -34.85
C GLY A 157 26.08 -27.55 -35.38
N PRO A 158 25.97 -28.02 -36.64
CA PRO A 158 26.85 -29.05 -37.19
C PRO A 158 28.31 -28.61 -37.15
N ARG A 159 29.14 -29.33 -36.39
CA ARG A 159 30.60 -29.21 -36.47
C ARG A 159 31.00 -29.46 -37.93
N ARG A 160 31.46 -28.41 -38.61
CA ARG A 160 31.95 -28.50 -39.98
C ARG A 160 33.06 -29.57 -40.00
N PRO A 161 32.94 -30.66 -40.78
CA PRO A 161 33.99 -31.67 -40.84
C PRO A 161 35.28 -30.99 -41.30
N LEU A 162 36.37 -31.27 -40.60
CA LEU A 162 37.70 -30.78 -40.92
C LEU A 162 38.06 -31.33 -42.32
N PRO A 163 38.47 -30.50 -43.29
CA PRO A 163 38.97 -31.03 -44.55
C PRO A 163 40.32 -31.72 -44.28
N ASP A 164 40.39 -33.01 -44.65
CA ASP A 164 41.62 -33.81 -44.67
C ASP A 164 42.69 -33.22 -45.60
#